data_AF-A0A2S1LTV8-F1
#
_entry.id   AF-A0A2S1LTV8-F1
#
_cell.length_a   1.000
_cell.length_b   1.000
_cell.length_c   1.000
_cell.angle_alpha   90.00
_cell.angle_beta   90.00
_cell.angle_gamma   90.00
#
_symmetry.space_group_name_H-M   'P 1'
#
loop_
_entity.id
_entity.type
_entity.pdbx_description
1 polymer ?
#
loop_
_entity_poly.entity_id
_entity_poly.type
_entity_poly.pdbx_seq_one_letter_code
_entity_poly.pdbx_strand_id
1 'polypeptide(L)'
;MKIFNPNILSNIIVIIPRNPADYVNVIIREEITNTETIFENITSSYSHGYLTFELEIITKEGRSYEITVNDTSGKLLWRGKGYSTAQTDLENYKLTKR
;
A
#
# COMPACT_ATOMS: atom_id res chain seq x y z
N MET A 1 6.59 5.43 2.07
CA MET A 1 5.16 5.76 1.99
C MET A 1 4.61 5.16 0.70
N LYS A 2 3.33 4.77 0.66
CA LYS A 2 2.62 4.30 -0.54
C LYS A 2 1.60 5.32 -0.99
N ILE A 3 1.36 5.40 -2.30
CA ILE A 3 0.37 6.31 -2.88
C ILE A 3 -0.75 5.45 -3.46
N PHE A 4 -1.99 5.79 -3.11
CA PHE A 4 -3.19 5.22 -3.70
C PHE A 4 -3.85 6.23 -4.60
N ASN A 5 -4.41 5.77 -5.72
CA ASN A 5 -5.25 6.60 -6.57
C ASN A 5 -6.72 6.37 -6.18
N PRO A 6 -7.46 7.37 -5.69
CA PRO A 6 -8.86 7.19 -5.31
C PRO A 6 -9.79 6.97 -6.51
N ASN A 7 -9.34 7.25 -7.73
CA ASN A 7 -10.12 7.03 -8.95
C ASN A 7 -9.94 5.62 -9.53
N ILE A 8 -9.09 4.78 -8.94
CA ILE A 8 -8.81 3.42 -9.42
C ILE A 8 -9.04 2.44 -8.27
N LEU A 9 -9.76 1.35 -8.56
CA LEU A 9 -10.02 0.30 -7.58
C LEU A 9 -8.77 -0.54 -7.31
N SER A 10 -8.08 -0.96 -8.37
CA SER A 10 -6.88 -1.79 -8.28
C SER A 10 -5.62 -0.92 -8.12
N ASN A 11 -4.86 -1.20 -7.06
CA ASN A 11 -3.59 -0.54 -6.79
C ASN A 11 -2.49 -1.60 -6.62
N ILE A 12 -1.38 -1.44 -7.35
CA ILE A 12 -0.21 -2.32 -7.23
C ILE A 12 0.65 -1.83 -6.06
N ILE A 13 0.94 -2.73 -5.13
CA ILE A 13 1.78 -2.47 -3.96
C ILE A 13 3.07 -3.27 -4.09
N VAL A 14 4.20 -2.56 -4.08
CA VAL A 14 5.55 -3.15 -4.09
C VAL A 14 6.23 -2.87 -2.75
N ILE A 15 6.66 -3.87 -2.01
CA ILE A 15 7.34 -3.70 -0.71
C ILE A 15 8.67 -4.46 -0.69
N ILE A 16 9.56 -4.07 0.22
CA ILE A 16 10.71 -4.90 0.60
C ILE A 16 10.26 -5.67 1.85
N PRO A 17 9.90 -6.95 1.74
CA PRO A 17 9.36 -7.70 2.86
C PRO A 17 10.50 -8.19 3.78
N ARG A 18 10.16 -8.48 5.03
CA ARG A 18 11.10 -9.15 5.97
C ARG A 18 11.42 -10.58 5.54
N ASN A 19 10.47 -11.28 4.91
CA ASN A 19 10.62 -12.62 4.36
C ASN A 19 9.80 -12.74 3.07
N PRO A 20 10.16 -13.63 2.13
CA PRO A 20 9.30 -13.94 1.00
C PRO A 20 8.01 -14.64 1.43
N ALA A 21 6.94 -14.46 0.68
CA ALA A 21 5.67 -15.15 0.84
C ALA A 21 4.96 -15.23 -0.53
N ASP A 22 4.22 -16.31 -0.78
CA ASP A 22 3.39 -16.44 -1.99
C ASP A 22 2.01 -15.82 -1.79
N TYR A 23 1.54 -15.79 -0.53
CA TYR A 23 0.27 -15.23 -0.12
C TYR A 23 0.45 -14.29 1.06
N VAL A 24 -0.30 -13.18 1.06
CA VAL A 24 -0.26 -12.18 2.13
C VAL A 24 -1.64 -11.79 2.63
N ASN A 25 -1.69 -11.41 3.90
CA ASN A 25 -2.83 -10.76 4.52
C ASN A 25 -2.49 -9.28 4.72
N VAL A 26 -3.35 -8.39 4.23
CA VAL A 26 -3.14 -6.93 4.28
C VAL A 26 -4.21 -6.31 5.16
N ILE A 27 -3.78 -5.50 6.12
CA ILE A 27 -4.65 -4.71 6.98
C ILE A 27 -4.39 -3.25 6.64
N ILE A 28 -5.44 -2.54 6.24
CA ILE A 28 -5.41 -1.09 5.97
C ILE A 28 -6.32 -0.39 6.96
N ARG A 29 -5.76 0.55 7.72
CA ARG A 29 -6.47 1.37 8.68
C ARG A 29 -6.50 2.81 8.23
N GLU A 30 -7.67 3.40 8.07
CA GLU A 30 -7.80 4.84 7.79
C GLU A 30 -7.56 5.64 9.08
N GLU A 31 -6.62 6.58 9.07
CA GLU A 31 -6.20 7.30 10.28
C GLU A 31 -7.30 8.21 10.86
N ILE A 32 -8.20 8.73 10.01
CA ILE A 32 -9.23 9.70 10.43
C ILE A 32 -10.46 9.02 11.02
N THR A 33 -10.94 7.97 10.37
CA THR A 33 -12.15 7.24 10.80
C THR A 33 -11.84 6.10 11.75
N ASN A 34 -10.55 5.73 11.84
CA ASN A 34 -10.08 4.58 12.59
C ASN A 34 -10.65 3.23 12.08
N THR A 35 -11.17 3.20 10.86
CA THR A 35 -11.76 2.01 10.26
C THR A 35 -10.66 1.13 9.69
N GLU A 36 -10.73 -0.17 9.98
CA GLU A 36 -9.85 -1.19 9.43
C GLU A 36 -10.54 -1.97 8.32
N THR A 37 -9.79 -2.27 7.26
CA THR A 37 -10.19 -3.17 6.18
C THR A 37 -9.13 -4.25 6.08
N ILE A 38 -9.58 -5.51 6.08
CA ILE A 38 -8.72 -6.69 6.06
C ILE A 38 -8.91 -7.41 4.73
N PHE A 39 -7.80 -7.74 4.10
CA PHE A 39 -7.73 -8.50 2.85
C PHE A 39 -6.90 -9.74 3.10
N GLU A 40 -7.45 -10.92 2.83
CA GLU A 40 -6.79 -12.19 3.15
C GLU A 40 -6.43 -12.97 1.88
N ASN A 41 -5.36 -13.76 1.97
CA ASN A 41 -4.90 -14.68 0.93
C ASN A 41 -4.67 -14.01 -0.43
N ILE A 42 -4.13 -12.78 -0.41
CA ILE A 42 -3.77 -12.06 -1.64
C ILE A 42 -2.54 -12.70 -2.24
N THR A 43 -2.64 -13.13 -3.51
CA THR A 43 -1.51 -13.67 -4.25
C THR A 43 -0.44 -12.60 -4.44
N SER A 44 0.80 -12.97 -4.21
CA SER A 44 1.95 -12.07 -4.32
C SER A 44 3.08 -12.72 -5.10
N SER A 45 3.95 -11.89 -5.69
CA SER A 45 5.13 -12.33 -6.42
C SER A 45 6.38 -11.77 -5.74
N TYR A 46 7.29 -12.65 -5.34
CA TYR A 46 8.60 -12.27 -4.80
C TYR A 46 9.68 -12.37 -5.88
N SER A 47 10.36 -11.25 -6.16
CA SER A 47 11.43 -11.21 -7.14
C SER A 47 12.43 -10.10 -6.80
N HIS A 48 13.73 -10.39 -6.91
CA HIS A 48 14.82 -9.43 -6.69
C HIS A 48 14.74 -8.67 -5.33
N GLY A 49 14.26 -9.32 -4.27
CA GLY A 49 14.11 -8.69 -2.96
C GLY A 49 12.81 -7.91 -2.74
N TYR A 50 11.95 -7.82 -3.76
CA TYR A 50 10.68 -7.12 -3.70
C TYR A 50 9.51 -8.10 -3.70
N LEU A 51 8.50 -7.79 -2.90
CA LEU A 51 7.19 -8.46 -2.93
C LEU A 51 6.19 -7.52 -3.61
N THR A 52 5.53 -8.02 -4.65
CA THR A 52 4.52 -7.28 -5.41
C THR A 52 3.19 -7.98 -5.32
N PHE A 53 2.12 -7.23 -5.06
CA PHE A 53 0.75 -7.74 -5.07
C PHE A 53 -0.22 -6.64 -5.48
N GLU A 54 -1.38 -7.05 -5.99
CA GLU A 54 -2.47 -6.17 -6.38
C GLU A 54 -3.51 -6.13 -5.28
N LEU A 55 -4.02 -4.93 -4.97
CA LEU A 55 -5.04 -4.74 -3.95
C LEU A 55 -6.19 -3.91 -4.50
N GLU A 56 -7.39 -4.48 -4.44
CA GLU A 56 -8.63 -3.78 -4.76
C GLU A 56 -9.12 -3.02 -3.52
N ILE A 57 -8.90 -1.71 -3.50
CA ILE A 57 -9.30 -0.85 -2.39
C ILE A 57 -9.89 0.46 -2.90
N ILE A 58 -11.04 0.85 -2.33
CA ILE A 58 -11.62 2.17 -2.55
C ILE A 58 -11.00 3.11 -1.50
N THR A 59 -10.16 4.03 -1.97
CA THR A 59 -9.60 5.09 -1.11
C THR A 59 -10.29 6.43 -1.37
N LYS A 60 -10.18 7.36 -0.43
CA LYS A 60 -10.74 8.72 -0.55
C LYS A 60 -9.60 9.71 -0.67
N GLU A 61 -9.77 10.71 -1.55
CA GLU A 61 -8.79 11.79 -1.74
C GLU A 61 -8.41 12.45 -0.42
N GLY A 62 -7.10 12.69 -0.24
CA GLY A 62 -6.55 13.41 0.91
C GLY A 62 -6.50 12.61 2.21
N ARG A 63 -6.72 11.29 2.15
CA ARG A 63 -6.70 10.42 3.34
C ARG A 63 -5.37 9.72 3.55
N SER A 64 -5.00 9.58 4.82
CA SER A 64 -3.84 8.81 5.28
C SER A 64 -4.27 7.45 5.81
N TYR A 65 -3.44 6.45 5.55
CA TYR A 65 -3.69 5.07 5.89
C TYR A 65 -2.46 4.43 6.54
N GLU A 66 -2.67 3.60 7.55
CA GLU A 66 -1.66 2.66 8.03
C GLU A 66 -1.84 1.32 7.32
N ILE A 67 -0.75 0.75 6.83
CA ILE A 67 -0.76 -0.51 6.09
C ILE A 67 0.12 -1.49 6.84
N THR A 68 -0.44 -2.65 7.16
CA THR A 68 0.29 -3.80 7.72
C THR A 68 0.13 -4.99 6.78
N VAL A 69 1.24 -5.62 6.41
CA VAL A 69 1.28 -6.80 5.55
C VAL A 69 1.88 -7.94 6.35
N ASN A 70 1.13 -9.02 6.49
CA ASN A 70 1.54 -10.25 7.16
C ASN A 70 1.53 -11.41 6.16
N ASP A 71 2.25 -12.49 6.46
CA ASP A 71 2.02 -13.77 5.79
C ASP A 71 0.72 -14.43 6.30
N THR A 72 0.34 -15.55 5.69
CA THR A 72 -0.85 -16.31 6.07
C THR A 72 -0.74 -16.97 7.45
N SER A 73 0.45 -17.03 8.04
CA SER A 73 0.68 -17.49 9.42
C SER A 73 0.53 -16.36 10.46
N GLY A 74 0.32 -15.13 10.01
CA GLY A 74 0.21 -13.93 10.86
C GLY A 74 1.55 -13.27 11.18
N LYS A 75 2.65 -13.68 10.56
CA LYS A 75 3.97 -13.07 10.76
C LYS A 75 4.08 -11.77 9.96
N LEU A 76 4.55 -10.73 10.62
CA LEU A 76 4.76 -9.42 10.01
C LEU A 76 5.80 -9.46 8.89
N LEU A 77 5.40 -9.09 7.68
CA LEU A 77 6.27 -8.94 6.51
C LEU A 77 6.66 -7.47 6.30
N TRP A 78 5.73 -6.54 6.43
CA TRP A 78 5.98 -5.11 6.24
C TRP A 78 4.94 -4.24 6.94
N ARG A 79 5.34 -3.04 7.33
CA ARG A 79 4.45 -2.00 7.85
C ARG A 79 4.87 -0.65 7.31
N GLY A 80 3.90 0.19 6.96
CA GLY A 80 4.16 1.56 6.55
C GLY A 80 2.90 2.39 6.42
N LYS A 81 3.06 3.60 5.89
CA LYS A 81 1.97 4.55 5.65
C LYS A 81 1.61 4.63 4.18
N GLY A 82 0.33 4.84 3.90
CA GLY A 82 -0.25 5.16 2.61
C GLY A 82 -0.91 6.54 2.62
N TYR A 83 -0.94 7.20 1.48
CA TYR A 83 -1.69 8.43 1.25
C TYR A 83 -2.46 8.32 -0.07
N SER A 84 -3.71 8.77 -0.08
CA SER A 84 -4.54 8.72 -1.29
C SER A 84 -4.59 10.08 -1.97
N THR A 85 -4.19 10.12 -3.24
CA THR A 85 -4.36 11.29 -4.09
C THR A 85 -4.50 10.93 -5.57
N ALA A 86 -5.39 11.66 -6.24
CA ALA A 86 -5.60 11.62 -7.68
C ALA A 86 -4.58 12.46 -8.46
N GLN A 87 -3.71 13.20 -7.76
CA GLN A 87 -2.73 14.06 -8.39
C GLN A 87 -1.71 13.20 -9.15
N THR A 88 -1.65 13.36 -10.47
CA THR A 88 -0.77 12.59 -11.36
C THR A 88 0.69 13.06 -11.30
N ASP A 89 0.92 14.25 -10.74
CA ASP A 89 2.21 14.94 -10.77
C ASP A 89 2.77 15.11 -9.35
N LEU A 90 3.28 14.01 -8.79
CA LEU A 90 3.83 13.96 -7.43
C LEU A 90 5.31 14.41 -7.35
N GLU A 91 6.01 14.61 -8.48
CA GLU A 91 7.47 14.87 -8.51
C GLU A 91 7.89 16.22 -9.13
N ASN A 92 6.99 17.04 -9.69
CA ASN A 92 7.40 18.31 -10.32
C ASN A 92 7.50 19.50 -9.34
N TYR A 93 8.48 19.48 -8.43
CA TYR A 93 8.97 20.72 -7.81
C TYR A 93 10.17 21.27 -8.60
N LYS A 94 9.93 22.13 -9.59
CA LYS A 94 10.99 23.03 -10.08
C LYS A 94 11.22 24.12 -9.04
N LEU A 95 12.24 23.96 -8.20
CA LEU A 95 12.86 25.10 -7.50
C LEU A 95 13.42 26.03 -8.58
N THR A 96 12.70 27.10 -8.90
CA THR A 96 13.24 28.19 -9.71
C THR A 96 14.45 28.76 -8.99
N LYS A 97 15.66 28.38 -9.44
CA LYS A 97 16.87 29.14 -9.13
C LYS A 97 16.71 30.48 -9.84
N ARG A 98 16.57 31.54 -9.05
CA ARG A 98 16.75 32.92 -9.50
C ARG A 98 18.23 33.23 -9.64
#